data_AF-A0A804L6Q7-F1
#
_entry.id   AF-A0A804L6Q7-F1
#
_cell.length_a   1.000
_cell.length_b   1.000
_cell.length_c   1.000
_cell.angle_alpha   90.00
_cell.angle_beta   90.00
_cell.angle_gamma   90.00
#
_symmetry.space_group_name_H-M   'P 1'
#
loop_
_entity.id
_entity.type
_entity.pdbx_description
1 polymer ?
#
loop_
_entity_poly.entity_id
_entity_poly.type
_entity_poly.pdbx_seq_one_letter_code
_entity_poly.pdbx_strand_id
1 'polypeptide(L)' 'MDLSNSLTTISANFSFVSVLNGTNFKDWKENILIVLGCMDLNIALREDQHTSLMENSTHDDMRLYEK' A
#
# COMPACT_ATOMS: atom_id res chain seq x y z
N MET A 1 -2.84 -1.93 -12.56
CA MET A 1 -1.72 -2.37 -11.70
C MET A 1 -1.51 -3.85 -11.98
N ASP A 2 -0.30 -4.29 -12.35
CA ASP A 2 -0.05 -5.73 -12.58
C ASP A 2 -0.10 -6.46 -11.23
N LEU A 3 -0.96 -7.49 -11.15
CA LEU A 3 -1.12 -8.34 -9.98
C LEU A 3 0.22 -8.97 -9.55
N SER A 4 1.13 -9.19 -10.51
CA SER A 4 2.46 -9.77 -10.27
C SER A 4 3.36 -8.91 -9.38
N ASN A 5 3.30 -7.57 -9.51
CA ASN A 5 4.12 -6.64 -8.73
C ASN A 5 3.60 -6.49 -7.28
N SER A 6 2.29 -6.58 -7.09
CA SER A 6 1.70 -6.62 -5.75
C SER A 6 2.08 -7.92 -5.02
N LEU A 7 1.96 -9.06 -5.71
CA LEU A 7 2.27 -10.37 -5.15
C LEU A 7 3.76 -10.52 -4.77
N THR A 8 4.67 -10.00 -5.59
CA THR A 8 6.12 -9.99 -5.30
C THR A 8 6.49 -9.08 -4.14
N THR A 9 5.81 -7.93 -4.00
CA THR A 9 6.02 -7.03 -2.86
C THR A 9 5.51 -7.66 -1.56
N ILE A 10 4.35 -8.32 -1.60
CA ILE A 10 3.78 -9.01 -0.43
C ILE A 10 4.68 -10.19 -0.02
N SER A 11 5.15 -11.00 -0.97
CA SER A 11 6.01 -12.15 -0.66
C SER A 11 7.37 -11.74 -0.07
N ALA A 12 7.97 -10.66 -0.58
CA ALA A 12 9.21 -10.10 -0.03
C ALA A 12 9.04 -9.59 1.42
N ASN A 13 7.91 -8.93 1.72
CA ASN A 13 7.63 -8.44 3.09
C ASN A 13 7.36 -9.59 4.08
N PHE A 14 6.71 -10.66 3.64
CA PHE A 14 6.45 -11.84 4.47
C PHE A 14 7.67 -12.75 4.64
N SER A 15 8.71 -12.60 3.82
CA SER A 15 9.93 -13.41 3.91
C SER A 15 10.68 -13.24 5.24
N PHE A 16 10.39 -12.16 5.99
CA PHE A 16 10.97 -11.88 7.30
C PHE A 16 10.12 -12.39 8.48
N VAL A 17 8.89 -12.86 8.23
CA VAL A 17 8.00 -13.38 9.27
C VAL A 17 8.25 -14.88 9.44
N SER A 18 8.84 -15.27 10.56
CA SER A 18 8.97 -16.68 10.93
C SER A 18 7.62 -17.38 10.96
N VAL A 19 7.55 -18.65 10.52
CA VAL A 19 6.32 -19.44 10.60
C VAL A 19 5.86 -19.57 12.06
N LEU A 20 4.56 -19.40 12.30
CA LEU A 20 3.97 -19.55 13.63
C LEU A 20 4.21 -20.96 14.17
N ASN A 21 4.69 -21.03 15.41
CA ASN A 21 4.91 -22.26 16.14
C ASN A 21 4.46 -22.09 17.61
N GLY A 22 4.60 -23.14 18.41
CA GLY A 22 4.13 -23.14 19.80
C GLY A 22 4.83 -22.16 20.75
N THR A 23 5.94 -21.56 20.35
CA THR A 23 6.77 -20.72 21.24
C THR A 23 6.94 -19.28 20.78
N ASN A 24 6.60 -18.94 19.53
CA ASN A 24 6.92 -17.63 18.93
C ASN A 24 5.70 -16.71 18.73
N PHE A 25 4.55 -16.98 19.34
CA PHE A 25 3.31 -16.24 19.09
C PHE A 25 3.44 -14.71 19.26
N LYS A 26 4.16 -14.26 20.30
CA LYS A 26 4.34 -12.83 20.59
C LYS A 26 5.05 -12.13 19.42
N ASP A 27 6.21 -12.64 19.03
CA ASP A 27 7.05 -12.06 17.98
C ASP A 27 6.39 -12.23 16.60
N TRP A 28 5.74 -13.38 16.35
CA TRP A 28 4.98 -13.62 15.13
C TRP A 28 3.85 -12.60 14.96
N LYS A 29 3.06 -12.36 16.01
CA LYS A 29 1.95 -11.41 15.98
C LYS A 29 2.44 -9.99 15.70
N GLU A 30 3.51 -9.56 16.36
CA GLU A 30 4.09 -8.24 16.16
C GLU A 30 4.54 -8.05 14.69
N ASN A 31 5.27 -9.04 14.16
CA ASN A 31 5.76 -9.00 12.79
C ASN A 31 4.61 -8.97 11.75
N ILE A 32 3.54 -9.74 11.97
CA ILE A 32 2.35 -9.72 11.10
C ILE A 32 1.67 -8.34 11.12
N LEU A 33 1.51 -7.74 12.29
CA LEU A 33 0.87 -6.43 12.43
C LEU A 33 1.69 -5.34 11.73
N ILE A 34 3.02 -5.40 11.78
CA ILE A 34 3.89 -4.46 11.05
C ILE A 34 3.67 -4.59 9.54
N VAL A 35 3.70 -5.82 9.00
CA VAL A 35 3.52 -6.05 7.57
C VAL A 35 2.15 -5.57 7.10
N LEU A 36 1.09 -5.84 7.86
CA LEU A 36 -0.26 -5.35 7.56
C LEU A 36 -0.32 -3.82 7.60
N GLY A 37 0.24 -3.19 8.63
CA GLY A 37 0.30 -1.72 8.72
C GLY A 37 1.06 -1.08 7.56
N CYS A 38 2.15 -1.69 7.09
CA CYS A 38 2.87 -1.22 5.90
C CYS A 38 2.04 -1.39 4.61
N MET A 39 1.25 -2.47 4.50
CA MET A 39 0.37 -2.69 3.36
C MET A 39 -0.73 -1.63 3.31
N ASP A 40 -1.40 -1.38 4.44
CA ASP A 40 -2.44 -0.36 4.56
C ASP A 40 -1.88 1.03 4.30
N LEU A 41 -0.68 1.34 4.81
CA LEU A 41 -0.01 2.62 4.55
C LEU A 41 0.30 2.82 3.06
N ASN A 42 0.81 1.80 2.37
CA ASN A 42 1.07 1.88 0.93
C ASN A 42 -0.23 2.07 0.12
N ILE A 43 -1.36 1.53 0.60
CA ILE A 43 -2.67 1.78 0.00
C ILE A 43 -3.12 3.21 0.25
N ALA A 44 -3.11 3.67 1.51
CA ALA A 44 -3.51 5.02 1.90
C ALA A 44 -2.71 6.10 1.17
N LEU A 45 -1.39 5.96 1.09
CA LEU A 45 -0.52 6.91 0.36
C LEU A 45 -0.83 6.96 -1.14
N ARG A 46 -1.27 5.84 -1.74
CA ARG A 46 -1.68 5.82 -3.15
C ARG A 46 -3.02 6.49 -3.33
N GLU A 47 -3.98 6.22 -2.47
CA GLU A 47 -5.29 6.89 -2.49
C GLU A 47 -5.14 8.41 -2.33
N ASP A 48 -4.30 8.86 -1.39
CA ASP A 48 -3.99 10.28 -1.19
C ASP A 48 -3.25 10.91 -2.39
N GLN A 49 -2.35 10.17 -3.03
CA GLN A 49 -1.72 10.63 -4.27
C GLN A 49 -2.72 10.76 -5.41
N HIS A 50 -3.65 9.81 -5.53
CA HIS A 50 -4.69 9.83 -6.56
C HIS A 50 -5.68 10.99 -6.37
N THR A 51 -6.08 11.30 -5.14
CA THR A 51 -6.94 12.47 -4.86
C THR A 51 -6.22 13.78 -5.20
N SER A 52 -4.94 13.91 -4.83
CA SER A 52 -4.14 15.10 -5.19
C SER A 52 -3.97 15.29 -6.71
N LEU A 53 -3.90 14.18 -7.46
CA LEU A 53 -3.76 14.17 -8.92
C LEU A 53 -5.09 14.40 -9.67
N MET A 54 -6.24 14.26 -9.00
CA MET A 54 -7.53 14.63 -9.58
C MET A 54 -7.85 16.12 -9.38
N GLU A 55 -7.42 16.70 -8.27
CA GLU A 55 -7.68 18.10 -7.94
C GLU A 55 -6.97 19.07 -8.90
N ASN A 56 -5.72 18.76 -9.27
CA ASN A 56 -4.93 19.52 -10.23
C ASN A 56 -5.32 19.25 -11.70
N SER A 57 -5.74 18.03 -12.07
CA SER A 57 -6.25 17.77 -13.42
C SER A 57 -7.57 18.50 -13.69
N THR A 58 -8.43 18.64 -12.68
CA THR A 58 -9.71 19.35 -12.82
C THR A 58 -9.52 20.85 -13.07
N HIS A 59 -8.50 21.47 -12.46
CA HIS A 59 -8.23 22.90 -12.63
C HIS A 59 -7.65 23.25 -14.00
N ASP A 60 -6.77 22.41 -14.55
CA ASP A 60 -6.18 22.64 -15.88
C ASP A 60 -7.14 22.25 -17.02
N ASP A 61 -7.96 21.20 -16.86
CA ASP A 61 -8.96 20.81 -17.86
C ASP A 61 -10.12 21.83 -17.98
N MET A 62 -10.45 22.57 -16.92
CA MET A 62 -11.49 23.62 -16.96
C MET A 62 -11.08 24.87 -17.76
N ARG A 63 -9.77 25.14 -17.90
CA ARG A 63 -9.27 26.31 -18.65
C ARG A 63 -9.28 26.14 -20.16
N LEU A 64 -9.33 24.90 -20.66
CA LEU A 64 -9.33 24.62 -22.10
C LEU A 64 -10.69 24.91 -22.75
N TYR A 65 -11.77 24.95 -21.97
CA TYR A 65 -13.15 25.15 -22.45
C TYR A 65 -13.71 26.57 -22.17
N GLU A 66 -12.91 27.49 -21.64
CA GLU A 66 -13.30 28.89 -21.39
C GLU A 66 -13.07 29.85 -22.60
N LYS A 67 -12.94 29.34 -23.83
CA LYS A 67 -12.81 30.19 -25.03
C LYS A 67 -13.89 29.98 -26.07
#